data_AF-A0A8H6X2M6-F1
#
_entry.id   AF-A0A8H6X2M6-F1
#
_cell.length_a   1.000
_cell.length_b   1.000
_cell.length_c   1.000
_cell.angle_alpha   90.00
_cell.angle_beta   90.00
_cell.angle_gamma   90.00
#
_symmetry.space_group_name_H-M   'P 1'
#
loop_
_entity.id
_entity.type
_entity.pdbx_description
1 polymer ?
#
loop_
_entity_poly.entity_id
_entity_poly.type
_entity_poly.pdbx_seq_one_letter_code
_entity_poly.pdbx_strand_id
1 'polypeptide(L)'
;MFAFKLLSALSTAALLVSSTPVSEEYCCDPSKAVMDLPTNQTALIAPTTAPLFVMLGVGIQNYTCSSTTSTYASIGAVASLFDISCLDKTPEFATVQTTAYEIWSKVPASIKATTIGSRVFAPFLLGFHYFVTSPSGTGISPMWDFTSTGKFAGNATAFVMGAKVGDILAPSAPTTNVDWLALNRVQGSLASKIFRIDTVGGQPPTSVSLSLLLFCLKFNTRLTVCSWLCPHLRQIYGEVLPVLIGAFHHHTRL
;
A
#
# COMPACT_ATOMS: atom_id res chain seq x y z
N MET A 1 -66.85 -18.52 -52.43
CA MET A 1 -65.41 -18.21 -52.60
C MET A 1 -64.83 -17.92 -51.23
N PHE A 2 -63.86 -18.73 -50.82
CA PHE A 2 -63.28 -18.77 -49.47
C PHE A 2 -62.43 -17.54 -49.16
N ALA A 3 -62.60 -16.92 -47.99
CA ALA A 3 -61.71 -15.89 -47.48
C ALA A 3 -61.01 -16.41 -46.21
N PHE A 4 -59.76 -16.84 -46.37
CA PHE A 4 -58.85 -17.19 -45.28
C PHE A 4 -58.38 -15.91 -44.57
N LYS A 5 -58.55 -15.82 -43.24
CA LYS A 5 -57.86 -14.82 -42.41
C LYS A 5 -56.61 -15.46 -41.82
N LEU A 6 -55.45 -15.02 -42.29
CA LEU A 6 -54.12 -15.37 -41.78
C LEU A 6 -53.88 -14.62 -40.45
N LEU A 7 -53.60 -15.33 -39.36
CA LEU A 7 -53.04 -14.73 -38.13
C LEU A 7 -51.51 -14.60 -38.31
N SER A 8 -50.98 -13.39 -38.18
CA SER A 8 -49.53 -13.15 -38.10
C SER A 8 -49.04 -13.36 -36.66
N ALA A 9 -48.10 -14.29 -36.48
CA ALA A 9 -47.39 -14.47 -35.21
C ALA A 9 -46.20 -13.49 -35.15
N LEU A 10 -46.20 -12.58 -34.17
CA LEU A 10 -45.04 -11.74 -33.84
C LEU A 10 -44.04 -12.60 -33.05
N SER A 11 -42.90 -12.92 -33.68
CA SER A 11 -41.80 -13.62 -33.03
C SER A 11 -40.83 -12.59 -32.42
N THR A 12 -40.88 -12.40 -31.11
CA THR A 12 -39.90 -11.59 -30.36
C THR A 12 -38.59 -12.37 -30.23
N ALA A 13 -37.58 -11.99 -31.00
CA ALA A 13 -36.21 -12.50 -30.82
C ALA A 13 -35.60 -11.83 -29.58
N ALA A 14 -35.45 -12.59 -28.49
CA ALA A 14 -34.69 -12.17 -27.32
C ALA A 14 -33.20 -12.26 -27.64
N LEU A 15 -32.52 -11.10 -27.73
CA LEU A 15 -31.06 -11.03 -27.80
C LEU A 15 -30.48 -11.41 -26.44
N LEU A 16 -29.96 -12.63 -26.34
CA LEU A 16 -29.12 -13.04 -25.21
C LEU A 16 -27.78 -12.32 -25.32
N VAL A 17 -27.62 -11.23 -24.57
CA VAL A 17 -26.31 -10.62 -24.33
C VAL A 17 -25.54 -11.58 -23.42
N SER A 18 -24.60 -12.32 -24.00
CA SER A 18 -23.66 -13.12 -23.23
C SER A 18 -22.71 -12.17 -22.51
N SER A 19 -22.98 -11.88 -21.24
CA SER A 19 -22.01 -11.24 -20.36
C SER A 19 -20.97 -12.28 -19.99
N THR A 20 -19.83 -12.30 -20.69
CA THR A 20 -18.64 -12.97 -20.18
C THR A 20 -18.31 -12.34 -18.84
N PRO A 21 -18.15 -13.13 -17.75
CA PRO A 21 -17.60 -12.58 -16.53
C PRO A 21 -16.22 -12.05 -16.88
N VAL A 22 -16.01 -10.75 -16.71
CA VAL A 22 -14.66 -10.18 -16.68
C VAL A 22 -14.01 -10.85 -15.49
N SER A 23 -13.21 -11.88 -15.73
CA SER A 23 -12.27 -12.33 -14.73
C SER A 23 -11.41 -11.11 -14.40
N GLU A 24 -11.51 -10.61 -13.17
CA GLU A 24 -10.50 -9.72 -12.60
C GLU A 24 -9.20 -10.52 -12.48
N GLU A 25 -8.58 -10.73 -13.63
CA GLU A 25 -7.28 -11.34 -13.74
C GLU A 25 -6.29 -10.24 -13.39
N TYR A 26 -5.47 -10.52 -12.38
CA TYR A 26 -4.25 -9.78 -12.14
C TYR A 26 -3.51 -9.67 -13.45
N CYS A 27 -2.94 -8.50 -13.68
CA CYS A 27 -2.69 -8.07 -15.04
C CYS A 27 -1.84 -9.15 -15.77
N CYS A 28 -0.80 -9.71 -15.13
CA CYS A 28 0.09 -10.72 -15.73
C CYS A 28 0.69 -11.71 -14.70
N ASP A 29 1.34 -12.79 -15.18
CA ASP A 29 2.11 -13.73 -14.35
C ASP A 29 3.46 -13.11 -13.89
N PRO A 30 3.67 -12.89 -12.57
CA PRO A 30 4.91 -12.31 -12.06
C PRO A 30 6.09 -13.29 -12.03
N SER A 31 5.91 -14.57 -12.39
CA SER A 31 6.92 -15.61 -12.18
C SER A 31 8.28 -15.37 -12.84
N LYS A 32 8.31 -14.50 -13.85
CA LYS A 32 9.50 -14.13 -14.62
C LYS A 32 10.09 -12.76 -14.26
N ALA A 33 9.47 -12.03 -13.34
CA ALA A 33 9.99 -10.74 -12.90
C ALA A 33 11.31 -10.95 -12.14
N VAL A 34 12.30 -10.13 -12.47
CA VAL A 34 13.65 -10.20 -11.90
C VAL A 34 13.86 -9.00 -11.00
N MET A 35 14.51 -9.23 -9.87
CA MET A 35 14.89 -8.21 -8.91
C MET A 35 16.36 -7.87 -9.06
N ASP A 36 16.65 -6.65 -9.52
CA ASP A 36 18.02 -6.16 -9.64
C ASP A 36 18.44 -5.49 -8.34
N LEU A 37 19.55 -5.97 -7.76
CA LEU A 37 20.15 -5.40 -6.57
C LEU A 37 21.54 -4.81 -6.91
N PRO A 38 21.98 -3.74 -6.23
CA PRO A 38 23.32 -3.20 -6.42
C PRO A 38 24.39 -4.27 -6.18
N THR A 39 25.43 -4.29 -7.01
CA THR A 39 26.48 -5.34 -6.98
C THR A 39 27.41 -5.26 -5.76
N ASN A 40 27.44 -4.13 -5.04
CA ASN A 40 28.40 -3.86 -3.96
C ASN A 40 27.74 -3.86 -2.57
N GLN A 41 26.81 -4.78 -2.32
CA GLN A 41 26.16 -4.94 -1.02
C GLN A 41 25.80 -6.41 -0.77
N THR A 42 25.70 -6.81 0.49
CA THR A 42 25.33 -8.18 0.90
C THR A 42 24.14 -8.23 1.87
N ALA A 43 23.58 -7.06 2.22
CA ALA A 43 22.48 -6.96 3.20
C ALA A 43 21.13 -7.36 2.58
N LEU A 44 20.96 -7.15 1.28
CA LEU A 44 19.82 -7.61 0.50
C LEU A 44 20.28 -8.76 -0.40
N ILE A 45 19.67 -9.93 -0.20
CA ILE A 45 19.95 -11.13 -0.99
C ILE A 45 18.70 -11.45 -1.79
N ALA A 46 18.78 -11.35 -3.11
CA ALA A 46 17.66 -11.66 -4.00
C ALA A 46 17.16 -13.10 -3.77
N PRO A 47 15.83 -13.32 -3.74
CA PRO A 47 15.29 -14.66 -3.60
C PRO A 47 15.55 -15.48 -4.86
N THR A 48 15.81 -16.79 -4.70
CA THR A 48 15.97 -17.74 -5.82
C THR A 48 14.63 -18.27 -6.34
N THR A 49 13.54 -17.95 -5.65
CA THR A 49 12.17 -18.33 -6.01
C THR A 49 11.49 -17.20 -6.75
N ALA A 50 10.64 -17.54 -7.72
CA ALA A 50 9.78 -16.60 -8.41
C ALA A 50 8.92 -15.77 -7.43
N PRO A 51 8.70 -14.47 -7.69
CA PRO A 51 7.85 -13.65 -6.85
C PRO A 51 6.37 -14.03 -7.02
N LEU A 52 5.61 -13.94 -5.93
CA LEU A 52 4.14 -14.11 -5.95
C LEU A 52 3.43 -12.82 -6.37
N PHE A 53 4.05 -11.68 -6.12
CA PHE A 53 3.52 -10.34 -6.37
C PHE A 53 4.65 -9.41 -6.75
N VAL A 54 4.36 -8.48 -7.67
CA VAL A 54 5.20 -7.33 -7.97
C VAL A 54 4.31 -6.10 -7.87
N MET A 55 4.68 -5.17 -6.99
CA MET A 55 3.73 -4.15 -6.54
C MET A 55 4.33 -2.75 -6.50
N LEU A 56 3.50 -1.77 -6.84
CA LEU A 56 3.76 -0.38 -6.52
C LEU A 56 3.06 0.00 -5.21
N GLY A 57 3.84 0.46 -4.23
CA GLY A 57 3.31 1.08 -3.01
C GLY A 57 3.22 2.60 -3.14
N VAL A 58 2.01 3.16 -3.02
CA VAL A 58 1.80 4.62 -2.99
C VAL A 58 1.23 5.02 -1.64
N GLY A 59 1.91 5.89 -0.93
CA GLY A 59 1.54 6.19 0.44
C GLY A 59 2.35 7.29 1.11
N ILE A 60 2.37 7.23 2.43
CA ILE A 60 2.98 8.21 3.29
C ILE A 60 3.78 7.49 4.37
N GLN A 61 4.99 7.99 4.62
CA GLN A 61 5.80 7.60 5.77
C GLN A 61 5.44 8.49 6.96
N ASN A 62 5.32 7.89 8.14
CA ASN A 62 5.01 8.58 9.39
C ASN A 62 6.24 8.65 10.28
N TYR A 63 6.56 9.85 10.75
CA TYR A 63 7.67 10.09 11.68
C TYR A 63 7.19 10.85 12.93
N THR A 64 7.79 10.52 14.07
CA THR A 64 7.84 11.38 15.24
C THR A 64 9.14 12.16 15.25
N CYS A 65 9.11 13.27 15.96
CA CYS A 65 10.25 14.14 16.13
C CYS A 65 10.56 14.22 17.62
N SER A 66 11.82 13.99 17.98
CA SER A 66 12.31 14.20 19.33
C SER A 66 12.82 15.63 19.47
N SER A 67 12.21 16.41 20.35
CA SER A 67 12.66 17.78 20.64
C SER A 67 13.99 17.82 21.39
N THR A 68 14.35 16.75 22.11
CA THR A 68 15.58 16.68 22.91
C THR A 68 16.78 16.29 22.06
N THR A 69 16.60 15.41 21.08
CA THR A 69 17.68 14.95 20.19
C THR A 69 17.66 15.66 18.84
N SER A 70 16.61 16.45 18.54
CA SER A 70 16.39 17.09 17.24
C SER A 70 16.45 16.10 16.07
N THR A 71 16.02 14.86 16.31
CA THR A 71 16.00 13.77 15.32
C THR A 71 14.60 13.27 15.05
N TYR A 72 14.40 12.76 13.83
CA TYR A 72 13.18 12.05 13.44
C TYR A 72 13.33 10.54 13.68
N ALA A 73 12.25 9.92 14.14
CA ALA A 73 12.14 8.47 14.28
C ALA A 73 10.90 7.99 13.51
N SER A 74 11.05 6.91 12.72
CA SER A 74 9.91 6.33 12.02
C SER A 74 8.95 5.68 13.01
N ILE A 75 7.66 5.94 12.83
CA ILE A 75 6.57 5.29 13.56
C ILE A 75 5.66 4.48 12.62
N GLY A 76 6.18 4.13 11.45
CA GLY A 76 5.49 3.34 10.44
C GLY A 76 5.11 4.12 9.19
N ALA A 77 4.18 3.58 8.42
CA ALA A 77 3.73 4.11 7.14
C ALA A 77 2.30 3.63 6.86
N VAL A 78 1.66 4.24 5.87
CA VAL A 78 0.42 3.75 5.26
C VAL A 78 0.54 3.86 3.74
N ALA A 79 0.18 2.80 3.01
CA ALA A 79 0.20 2.83 1.55
C ALA A 79 -0.90 1.95 0.93
N SER A 80 -1.30 2.32 -0.27
CA SER A 80 -2.08 1.47 -1.18
C SER A 80 -1.11 0.71 -2.08
N LEU A 81 -1.41 -0.57 -2.30
CA LEU A 81 -0.55 -1.49 -3.05
C LEU A 81 -1.25 -1.84 -4.36
N PHE A 82 -0.59 -1.55 -5.47
CA PHE A 82 -1.11 -1.83 -6.81
C PHE A 82 -0.31 -2.93 -7.47
N ASP A 83 -0.98 -3.84 -8.17
CA ASP A 83 -0.29 -4.82 -9.00
C ASP A 83 0.33 -4.13 -10.22
N ILE A 84 1.63 -4.35 -10.41
CA ILE A 84 2.39 -3.88 -11.57
C ILE A 84 3.01 -5.04 -12.35
N SER A 85 2.55 -6.27 -12.13
CA SER A 85 3.04 -7.47 -12.80
C SER A 85 3.03 -7.36 -14.34
N CYS A 86 2.05 -6.68 -14.94
CA CYS A 86 2.04 -6.47 -16.40
C CYS A 86 2.98 -5.41 -16.92
N LEU A 87 3.52 -4.59 -16.04
CA LEU A 87 4.55 -3.65 -16.47
C LEU A 87 5.88 -4.40 -16.64
N ASP A 88 6.05 -5.62 -16.10
CA ASP A 88 7.28 -6.39 -16.29
C ASP A 88 7.67 -6.45 -17.78
N LYS A 89 8.92 -6.07 -18.07
CA LYS A 89 9.52 -5.96 -19.42
C LYS A 89 8.92 -4.88 -20.32
N THR A 90 8.09 -4.00 -19.80
CA THR A 90 7.73 -2.74 -20.48
C THR A 90 8.62 -1.59 -19.98
N PRO A 91 8.80 -0.53 -20.78
CA PRO A 91 9.57 0.65 -20.34
C PRO A 91 9.00 1.32 -19.08
N GLU A 92 7.69 1.27 -18.88
CA GLU A 92 7.00 1.91 -17.76
C GLU A 92 7.42 1.31 -16.41
N PHE A 93 7.79 0.03 -16.37
CA PHE A 93 8.23 -0.63 -15.12
C PHE A 93 9.40 0.06 -14.45
N ALA A 94 10.35 0.56 -15.25
CA ALA A 94 11.54 1.22 -14.74
C ALA A 94 11.25 2.58 -14.08
N THR A 95 10.11 3.21 -14.40
CA THR A 95 9.79 4.58 -13.99
C THR A 95 8.49 4.72 -13.22
N VAL A 96 7.68 3.67 -13.10
CA VAL A 96 6.33 3.71 -12.52
C VAL A 96 6.30 4.33 -11.12
N GLN A 97 7.31 4.03 -10.29
CA GLN A 97 7.52 4.59 -8.96
C GLN A 97 7.74 6.11 -8.98
N THR A 98 8.53 6.61 -9.93
CA THR A 98 8.84 8.03 -10.10
C THR A 98 7.61 8.77 -10.60
N THR A 99 6.95 8.25 -11.63
CA THR A 99 5.71 8.84 -12.17
C THR A 99 4.62 8.88 -11.09
N ALA A 100 4.46 7.80 -10.31
CA ALA A 100 3.50 7.76 -9.21
C ALA A 100 3.83 8.80 -8.14
N TYR A 101 5.10 8.96 -7.77
CA TYR A 101 5.55 9.97 -6.81
C TYR A 101 5.28 11.40 -7.30
N GLU A 102 5.58 11.70 -8.57
CA GLU A 102 5.33 13.02 -9.16
C GLU A 102 3.87 13.40 -9.16
N ILE A 103 2.97 12.44 -9.40
CA ILE A 103 1.52 12.66 -9.30
C ILE A 103 1.14 12.81 -7.83
N TRP A 104 1.53 11.87 -6.98
CA TRP A 104 1.12 11.81 -5.58
C TRP A 104 1.56 13.03 -4.76
N SER A 105 2.74 13.57 -5.06
CA SER A 105 3.26 14.79 -4.41
C SER A 105 2.49 16.05 -4.78
N LYS A 106 1.77 16.05 -5.91
CA LYS A 106 1.05 17.23 -6.43
C LYS A 106 -0.47 17.16 -6.22
N VAL A 107 -1.05 15.97 -6.04
CA VAL A 107 -2.50 15.86 -5.82
C VAL A 107 -2.90 16.39 -4.43
N PRO A 108 -4.06 17.06 -4.30
CA PRO A 108 -4.55 17.53 -3.01
C PRO A 108 -4.67 16.42 -1.96
N ALA A 109 -4.57 16.78 -0.68
CA ALA A 109 -4.67 15.83 0.43
C ALA A 109 -6.01 15.06 0.49
N SER A 110 -7.06 15.61 -0.12
CA SER A 110 -8.37 14.94 -0.25
C SER A 110 -8.35 13.74 -1.21
N ILE A 111 -7.34 13.64 -2.08
CA ILE A 111 -7.18 12.53 -3.01
C ILE A 111 -6.58 11.33 -2.29
N LYS A 112 -7.31 10.21 -2.31
CA LYS A 112 -6.89 8.94 -1.73
C LYS A 112 -5.81 8.27 -2.59
N ALA A 113 -4.84 7.64 -1.91
CA ALA A 113 -3.75 6.91 -2.56
C ALA A 113 -4.28 5.81 -3.51
N THR A 114 -5.42 5.21 -3.18
CA THR A 114 -6.13 4.20 -3.98
C THR A 114 -6.46 4.64 -5.40
N THR A 115 -6.47 5.95 -5.69
CA THR A 115 -6.77 6.49 -7.02
C THR A 115 -5.54 6.69 -7.91
N ILE A 116 -4.33 6.46 -7.39
CA ILE A 116 -3.08 6.73 -8.12
C ILE A 116 -2.77 5.64 -9.13
N GLY A 117 -3.04 4.37 -8.81
CA GLY A 117 -2.70 3.24 -9.68
C GLY A 117 -3.24 3.37 -11.11
N SER A 118 -4.50 3.81 -11.27
CA SER A 118 -5.10 4.03 -12.60
C SER A 118 -4.43 5.14 -13.43
N ARG A 119 -3.64 6.02 -12.79
CA ARG A 119 -2.90 7.09 -13.46
C ARG A 119 -1.49 6.67 -13.89
N VAL A 120 -1.06 5.46 -13.51
CA VAL A 120 0.30 4.94 -13.78
C VAL A 120 0.25 3.50 -14.30
N PHE A 121 -0.79 3.15 -15.07
CA PHE A 121 -0.96 1.82 -15.68
C PHE A 121 -0.96 0.65 -14.67
N ALA A 122 -1.34 0.92 -13.41
CA ALA A 122 -1.42 -0.05 -12.33
C ALA A 122 -2.83 -0.04 -11.70
N PRO A 123 -3.91 -0.30 -12.47
CA PRO A 123 -5.28 -0.04 -12.00
C PRO A 123 -5.74 -1.00 -10.90
N PHE A 124 -5.06 -2.14 -10.71
CA PHE A 124 -5.50 -3.20 -9.80
C PHE A 124 -4.97 -2.97 -8.38
N LEU A 125 -5.86 -2.57 -7.48
CA LEU A 125 -5.56 -2.45 -6.05
C LEU A 125 -5.50 -3.84 -5.41
N LEU A 126 -4.31 -4.24 -4.96
CA LEU A 126 -4.06 -5.48 -4.22
C LEU A 126 -4.51 -5.40 -2.78
N GLY A 127 -4.24 -4.26 -2.14
CA GLY A 127 -4.57 -4.02 -0.74
C GLY A 127 -3.75 -2.90 -0.12
N PHE A 128 -3.45 -3.03 1.17
CA PHE A 128 -2.88 -1.97 1.96
C PHE A 128 -1.62 -2.42 2.70
N HIS A 129 -0.71 -1.46 2.85
CA HIS A 129 0.45 -1.59 3.72
C HIS A 129 0.29 -0.64 4.91
N TYR A 130 0.47 -1.14 6.12
CA TYR A 130 0.43 -0.36 7.36
C TYR A 130 1.26 -1.03 8.45
N PHE A 131 1.33 -0.43 9.64
CA PHE A 131 2.08 -0.98 10.77
C PHE A 131 1.14 -1.32 11.92
N VAL A 132 1.38 -2.48 12.52
CA VAL A 132 0.64 -2.99 13.69
C VAL A 132 1.61 -3.32 14.81
N THR A 133 1.11 -3.53 16.03
CA THR A 133 1.93 -4.05 17.13
C THR A 133 2.60 -5.36 16.72
N SER A 134 3.90 -5.46 16.96
CA SER A 134 4.67 -6.66 16.65
C SER A 134 4.07 -7.89 17.36
N PRO A 135 4.05 -9.08 16.71
CA PRO A 135 3.68 -10.33 17.37
C PRO A 135 4.56 -10.65 18.60
N SER A 136 5.76 -10.07 18.69
CA SER A 136 6.62 -10.17 19.88
C SER A 136 6.10 -9.41 21.11
N GLY A 137 5.05 -8.59 20.95
CA GLY A 137 4.52 -7.70 22.00
C GLY A 137 5.28 -6.38 22.17
N THR A 138 6.38 -6.18 21.43
CA THR A 138 7.24 -4.99 21.54
C THR A 138 7.51 -4.36 20.18
N GLY A 139 7.29 -3.06 20.06
CA GLY A 139 7.48 -2.33 18.80
C GLY A 139 6.39 -2.62 17.77
N ILE A 140 6.66 -2.30 16.51
CA ILE A 140 5.72 -2.40 15.40
C ILE A 140 6.27 -3.29 14.28
N SER A 141 5.38 -4.01 13.60
CA SER A 141 5.68 -4.80 12.40
C SER A 141 4.93 -4.23 11.19
N PRO A 142 5.60 -4.08 10.03
CA PRO A 142 4.92 -3.80 8.78
C PRO A 142 4.01 -4.96 8.38
N MET A 143 2.81 -4.63 7.94
CA MET A 143 1.77 -5.54 7.48
C MET A 143 1.42 -5.24 6.03
N TRP A 144 1.23 -6.29 5.24
CA TRP A 144 0.63 -6.26 3.91
C TRP A 144 -0.67 -7.03 4.01
N ASP A 145 -1.77 -6.37 3.69
CA ASP A 145 -3.13 -6.86 3.94
C ASP A 145 -3.98 -6.72 2.67
N PHE A 146 -4.32 -7.86 2.07
CA PHE A 146 -5.18 -7.94 0.89
C PHE A 146 -6.58 -8.44 1.22
N THR A 147 -6.91 -8.63 2.51
CA THR A 147 -8.12 -9.33 2.95
C THR A 147 -9.43 -8.62 2.58
N SER A 148 -9.37 -7.36 2.16
CA SER A 148 -10.54 -6.50 1.89
C SER A 148 -10.66 -6.01 0.45
N THR A 149 -9.75 -6.39 -0.45
CA THR A 149 -9.62 -5.78 -1.78
C THR A 149 -9.34 -6.80 -2.89
N GLY A 150 -9.80 -6.49 -4.10
CA GLY A 150 -9.58 -7.31 -5.30
C GLY A 150 -10.00 -8.76 -5.10
N LYS A 151 -9.30 -9.72 -5.75
CA LYS A 151 -9.61 -11.16 -5.64
C LYS A 151 -9.43 -11.73 -4.23
N PHE A 152 -8.69 -11.03 -3.37
CA PHE A 152 -8.38 -11.49 -2.02
C PHE A 152 -9.41 -11.00 -0.99
N ALA A 153 -10.38 -10.19 -1.40
CA ALA A 153 -11.47 -9.76 -0.56
C ALA A 153 -12.20 -10.96 0.05
N GLY A 154 -12.34 -10.96 1.37
CA GLY A 154 -12.96 -12.06 2.14
C GLY A 154 -12.01 -13.21 2.47
N ASN A 155 -10.79 -13.24 1.93
CA ASN A 155 -9.79 -14.24 2.31
C ASN A 155 -9.04 -13.79 3.57
N ALA A 156 -9.42 -14.33 4.73
CA ALA A 156 -8.82 -13.98 6.02
C ALA A 156 -7.33 -14.31 6.16
N THR A 157 -6.75 -15.14 5.27
CA THR A 157 -5.32 -15.49 5.31
C THR A 157 -4.47 -14.68 4.35
N ALA A 158 -5.08 -13.80 3.55
CA ALA A 158 -4.42 -12.95 2.55
C ALA A 158 -3.71 -11.74 3.18
N PHE A 159 -2.89 -11.99 4.20
CA PHE A 159 -2.01 -11.00 4.80
C PHE A 159 -0.66 -11.60 5.17
N VAL A 160 0.33 -10.72 5.38
CA VAL A 160 1.63 -11.06 5.97
C VAL A 160 2.13 -9.91 6.82
N MET A 161 2.69 -10.23 7.99
CA MET A 161 3.53 -9.32 8.77
C MET A 161 5.00 -9.68 8.57
N GLY A 162 5.84 -8.67 8.40
CA GLY A 162 7.28 -8.83 8.20
C GLY A 162 8.11 -8.29 9.36
N ALA A 163 9.33 -8.81 9.50
CA ALA A 163 10.40 -8.20 10.29
C ALA A 163 11.62 -7.94 9.41
N LYS A 164 12.24 -6.78 9.58
CA LYS A 164 13.42 -6.36 8.81
C LYS A 164 14.59 -7.30 9.08
N VAL A 165 15.21 -7.80 8.01
CA VAL A 165 16.41 -8.66 8.03
C VAL A 165 17.54 -8.11 7.18
N GLY A 166 17.27 -7.12 6.33
CA GLY A 166 18.25 -6.44 5.51
C GLY A 166 17.85 -5.00 5.25
N ASP A 167 18.85 -4.13 5.12
CA ASP A 167 18.70 -2.69 4.99
C ASP A 167 19.91 -2.13 4.25
N ILE A 168 19.67 -1.35 3.18
CA ILE A 168 20.68 -0.53 2.53
C ILE A 168 20.07 0.84 2.21
N LEU A 169 20.91 1.88 2.25
CA LEU A 169 20.54 3.19 1.72
C LEU A 169 20.04 3.04 0.28
N ALA A 170 19.02 3.81 -0.08
CA ALA A 170 18.56 3.87 -1.46
C ALA A 170 19.74 4.20 -2.41
N PRO A 171 20.00 3.40 -3.45
CA PRO A 171 21.16 3.61 -4.33
C PRO A 171 21.14 4.97 -5.04
N SER A 172 19.95 5.53 -5.26
CA SER A 172 19.73 6.88 -5.78
C SER A 172 19.17 7.80 -4.69
N ALA A 173 19.70 9.02 -4.61
CA ALA A 173 19.26 10.08 -3.70
C ALA A 173 18.96 9.60 -2.25
N PRO A 174 19.94 8.99 -1.54
CA PRO A 174 19.72 8.37 -0.22
C PRO A 174 19.26 9.33 0.88
N THR A 175 19.46 10.63 0.70
CA THR A 175 18.96 11.67 1.61
C THR A 175 17.49 12.02 1.39
N THR A 176 16.88 11.53 0.33
CA THR A 176 15.49 11.83 -0.07
C THR A 176 14.64 10.56 -0.13
N ASN A 177 15.23 9.46 -0.62
CA ASN A 177 14.58 8.18 -0.79
C ASN A 177 14.78 7.31 0.46
N VAL A 178 13.70 6.71 0.97
CA VAL A 178 13.81 5.76 2.09
C VAL A 178 14.61 4.53 1.70
N ASP A 179 15.25 3.93 2.68
CA ASP A 179 16.10 2.76 2.49
C ASP A 179 15.38 1.59 1.81
N TRP A 180 16.16 0.80 1.07
CA TRP A 180 15.73 -0.46 0.52
C TRP A 180 15.82 -1.54 1.60
N LEU A 181 14.77 -2.34 1.72
CA LEU A 181 14.61 -3.28 2.83
C LEU A 181 14.36 -4.71 2.35
N ALA A 182 14.88 -5.68 3.09
CA ALA A 182 14.46 -7.07 3.04
C ALA A 182 13.78 -7.45 4.36
N LEU A 183 12.67 -8.17 4.27
CA LEU A 183 11.90 -8.62 5.42
C LEU A 183 11.58 -10.10 5.30
N ASN A 184 11.64 -10.81 6.43
CA ASN A 184 11.10 -12.16 6.56
C ASN A 184 9.72 -12.10 7.20
N ARG A 185 8.83 -13.02 6.79
CA ARG A 185 7.55 -13.21 7.45
C ARG A 185 7.74 -13.55 8.92
N VAL A 186 6.98 -12.88 9.78
CA VAL A 186 6.79 -13.24 11.20
C VAL A 186 5.38 -13.78 11.48
N GLN A 187 4.38 -13.41 10.67
CA GLN A 187 3.01 -13.91 10.80
C GLN A 187 2.25 -13.79 9.47
N GLY A 188 1.19 -14.57 9.29
CA GLY A 188 0.35 -14.57 8.07
C GLY A 188 0.81 -15.62 7.05
N SER A 189 0.26 -15.56 5.83
CA SER A 189 0.55 -16.57 4.79
C SER A 189 0.75 -16.00 3.39
N LEU A 190 0.53 -14.70 3.20
CA LEU A 190 0.54 -14.06 1.88
C LEU A 190 1.90 -14.14 1.16
N ALA A 191 3.01 -14.01 1.90
CA ALA A 191 4.36 -14.17 1.39
C ALA A 191 5.31 -14.65 2.49
N SER A 192 6.46 -15.23 2.12
CA SER A 192 7.51 -15.65 3.06
C SER A 192 8.65 -14.63 3.20
N LYS A 193 8.95 -13.92 2.10
CA LYS A 193 9.95 -12.84 2.03
C LYS A 193 9.32 -11.65 1.32
N ILE A 194 9.70 -10.45 1.77
CA ILE A 194 9.25 -9.20 1.19
C ILE A 194 10.46 -8.30 0.96
N PHE A 195 10.52 -7.66 -0.19
CA PHE A 195 11.53 -6.66 -0.51
C PHE A 195 10.84 -5.34 -0.83
N ARG A 196 11.39 -4.24 -0.31
CA ARG A 196 11.04 -2.89 -0.70
C ARG A 196 12.25 -2.28 -1.37
N ILE A 197 12.19 -2.13 -2.67
CA ILE A 197 13.24 -1.56 -3.52
C ILE A 197 12.67 -0.45 -4.39
N ASP A 198 13.52 0.21 -5.18
CA ASP A 198 13.13 1.31 -6.08
C ASP A 198 12.30 2.40 -5.39
N THR A 199 12.70 2.76 -4.17
CA THR A 199 12.02 3.76 -3.37
C THR A 199 12.22 5.16 -3.92
N VAL A 200 11.15 5.97 -3.91
CA VAL A 200 11.20 7.40 -4.28
C VAL A 200 10.54 8.22 -3.17
N GLY A 201 11.32 9.13 -2.57
CA GLY A 201 10.92 9.96 -1.46
C GLY A 201 10.81 9.22 -0.12
N GLY A 202 10.18 9.90 0.84
CA GLY A 202 9.81 9.35 2.14
C GLY A 202 10.81 9.59 3.27
N GLN A 203 12.02 10.09 3.02
CA GLN A 203 12.89 10.55 4.10
C GLN A 203 12.30 11.80 4.78
N PRO A 204 12.43 11.93 6.11
CA PRO A 204 12.08 13.16 6.79
C PRO A 204 13.12 14.26 6.48
N PRO A 205 12.82 15.53 6.77
CA PRO A 205 13.82 16.60 6.69
C PRO A 205 15.05 16.30 7.57
N THR A 206 16.21 16.82 7.17
CA THR A 206 17.50 16.57 7.86
C THR A 206 17.59 17.19 9.25
N SER A 207 16.75 18.17 9.58
CA SER A 207 16.74 18.83 10.88
C SER A 207 15.33 19.17 11.34
N VAL A 208 15.09 19.03 12.64
CA VAL A 208 13.90 19.51 13.31
C VAL A 208 14.03 21.03 13.50
N SER A 209 13.10 21.84 12.95
CA SER A 209 13.06 23.26 13.28
C SER A 209 12.28 23.50 14.58
N LEU A 210 12.79 24.39 15.45
CA LEU A 210 12.15 24.68 16.75
C LEU A 210 10.74 25.31 16.63
N SER A 211 10.38 25.89 15.48
CA SER A 211 9.02 26.39 15.23
C SER A 211 7.97 25.27 15.14
N LEU A 212 8.41 24.01 15.05
CA LEU A 212 7.54 22.83 15.07
C LEU A 212 7.34 22.21 16.46
N LEU A 213 7.92 22.76 17.53
CA LEU A 213 7.73 22.23 18.89
C LEU A 213 6.27 22.28 19.37
N LEU A 214 5.40 23.13 18.80
CA LEU A 214 3.96 23.11 19.08
C LEU A 214 3.18 22.05 18.29
N PHE A 215 3.80 21.39 17.31
CA PHE A 215 3.16 20.45 16.38
C PHE A 215 3.99 19.17 16.26
N CYS A 216 4.20 18.46 17.38
CA CYS A 216 4.67 17.07 17.35
C CYS A 216 3.55 16.12 16.87
N LEU A 217 2.99 16.41 15.70
CA LEU A 217 1.88 15.70 15.06
C LEU A 217 2.35 15.24 13.69
N LYS A 218 2.67 13.96 13.60
CA LYS A 218 2.75 13.14 12.38
C LYS A 218 3.30 13.90 11.15
N PHE A 219 4.60 13.80 10.94
CA PHE A 219 5.17 14.17 9.64
C PHE A 219 4.71 13.15 8.60
N ASN A 220 3.76 13.59 7.77
CA ASN A 220 3.37 12.92 6.54
C ASN A 220 4.31 13.40 5.43
N THR A 221 5.17 12.57 4.88
CA THR A 221 5.98 12.94 3.70
C THR A 221 5.13 13.00 2.43
N ARG A 222 4.41 14.10 2.26
CA ARG A 222 4.15 14.76 0.98
C ARG A 222 4.79 16.15 1.11
N LEU A 223 5.64 16.60 0.20
CA LEU A 223 5.98 18.04 0.17
C LEU A 223 4.65 18.80 -0.06
N THR A 224 4.17 19.73 0.77
CA THR A 224 4.72 21.09 1.00
C THR A 224 3.98 21.82 2.16
N VAL A 225 4.76 22.49 3.03
CA VAL A 225 4.59 23.77 3.80
C VAL A 225 3.36 24.05 4.69
N CYS A 226 3.64 24.47 5.93
CA CYS A 226 2.72 25.00 6.93
C CYS A 226 1.79 26.12 6.44
N SER A 227 0.51 26.05 6.82
CA SER A 227 -0.25 27.23 7.25
C SER A 227 -1.20 26.86 8.41
N TRP A 228 -0.91 27.42 9.58
CA TRP A 228 -1.77 27.73 10.72
C TRP A 228 -3.25 27.28 10.68
N LEU A 229 -3.60 26.35 11.58
CA LEU A 229 -4.57 26.51 12.70
C LEU A 229 -5.01 25.12 13.21
N CYS A 230 -4.55 24.76 14.41
CA CYS A 230 -5.40 24.06 15.37
C CYS A 230 -6.01 25.19 16.23
N PRO A 231 -7.33 25.24 16.51
CA PRO A 231 -8.01 24.14 17.21
C PRO A 231 -9.47 23.90 16.78
N HIS A 232 -9.88 22.64 16.57
CA HIS A 232 -11.08 22.12 17.22
C HIS A 232 -11.27 20.62 17.02
N LEU A 233 -11.77 20.01 18.08
CA LEU A 233 -12.27 18.66 18.22
C LEU A 233 -13.29 18.24 17.13
N ARG A 234 -13.22 16.95 16.79
CA ARG A 234 -14.34 16.00 16.56
C ARG A 234 -14.85 15.81 15.12
N GLN A 235 -15.12 14.52 14.83
CA GLN A 235 -15.76 13.91 13.64
C GLN A 235 -14.91 14.04 12.38
N ILE A 236 -14.28 12.97 11.86
CA ILE A 236 -14.93 11.83 11.19
C ILE A 236 -14.10 10.55 11.45
N TYR A 237 -14.53 9.71 12.41
CA TYR A 237 -14.33 8.26 12.28
C TYR A 237 -15.63 7.74 11.68
N GLY A 238 -15.61 7.48 10.38
CA GLY A 238 -16.65 6.71 9.70
C GLY A 238 -16.00 5.40 9.27
N GLU A 239 -16.32 4.34 10.03
CA GLU A 239 -16.38 2.92 9.64
C GLU A 239 -15.13 2.38 8.90
N VAL A 240 -14.30 1.49 9.48
CA VAL A 240 -14.62 0.09 9.77
C VAL A 240 -13.67 -0.44 10.86
N LEU A 241 -14.17 -0.75 12.06
CA LEU A 241 -13.66 -1.84 12.93
C LEU A 241 -14.62 -2.05 14.11
N PRO A 242 -15.49 -3.07 14.11
CA PRO A 242 -16.04 -3.57 15.35
C PRO A 242 -15.44 -4.92 15.72
N VAL A 243 -15.29 -5.10 17.04
CA VAL A 243 -15.08 -6.36 17.79
C VAL A 243 -13.63 -6.81 17.95
N LEU A 244 -13.00 -6.43 19.07
CA LEU A 244 -12.38 -7.34 20.07
C LEU A 244 -11.50 -6.57 21.08
N ILE A 245 -12.10 -5.82 22.01
CA ILE A 245 -11.51 -5.61 23.34
C ILE A 245 -12.67 -5.60 24.35
N GLY A 246 -12.97 -6.77 24.88
CA GLY A 246 -14.01 -6.95 25.90
C GLY A 246 -13.65 -8.14 26.77
N ALA A 247 -12.73 -7.94 27.72
CA ALA A 247 -12.63 -8.66 28.98
C ALA A 247 -11.29 -8.31 29.63
N PHE A 248 -11.34 -7.53 30.71
CA PHE A 248 -10.50 -7.65 31.92
C PHE A 248 -10.59 -6.31 32.65
N HIS A 249 -11.58 -6.17 33.53
CA HIS A 249 -11.51 -5.36 34.75
C HIS A 249 -12.65 -5.78 35.68
N HIS A 250 -12.40 -6.84 36.46
CA HIS A 250 -13.10 -7.03 37.73
C HIS A 250 -12.10 -6.63 38.81
N HIS A 251 -12.24 -5.41 39.31
CA HIS A 251 -11.52 -4.93 40.49
C HIS A 251 -12.35 -5.26 41.74
N THR A 252 -11.71 -5.93 42.70
CA THR A 252 -12.17 -6.14 44.07
C THR A 252 -12.02 -4.89 44.94
N ARG A 253 -12.92 -4.78 45.94
CA ARG A 253 -12.99 -3.91 47.14
C ARG A 253 -13.58 -2.51 46.87
N LEU A 254 -14.57 -2.02 47.63
CA LEU A 254 -14.96 -2.26 49.03
C LEU A 254 -16.33 -2.92 49.20
#